data_AF-A0A2D7NVZ9-F1
#
_entry.id   AF-A0A2D7NVZ9-F1
#
_cell.length_a   1.000
_cell.length_b   1.000
_cell.length_c   1.000
_cell.angle_alpha   90.00
_cell.angle_beta   90.00
_cell.angle_gamma   90.00
#
_symmetry.space_group_name_H-M   'P 1'
#
loop_
_entity.id
_entity.type
_entity.pdbx_description
1 polymer ?
#
loop_
_entity_poly.entity_id
_entity_poly.type
_entity_poly.pdbx_seq_one_letter_code
_entity_poly.pdbx_strand_id
1 'polypeptide(L)' 'MKIFAREFLWFTTAIILALPVAYLFIGYMSLTPAGNQSTIYEQTFEMELFMMGGIIGIIFTYIMRLFIWAITKIIIEE' A
#
# COMPACT_ATOMS: atom_id res chain seq x y z
N MET A 1 14.05 21.00 9.51
CA MET A 1 12.86 20.53 10.25
C MET A 1 11.59 20.46 9.40
N LYS A 2 11.21 21.50 8.63
CA LYS A 2 9.95 21.49 7.84
C LYS A 2 9.86 20.35 6.80
N ILE A 3 10.99 19.97 6.17
CA ILE A 3 11.04 18.88 5.18
C ILE A 3 10.76 17.53 5.85
N PHE A 4 11.40 17.24 6.99
CA PHE A 4 11.17 16.01 7.74
C PHE A 4 9.73 15.87 8.22
N ALA A 5 9.13 16.94 8.75
CA ALA A 5 7.72 16.91 9.17
C ALA A 5 6.78 16.66 7.98
N ARG A 6 7.05 17.27 6.83
CA ARG A 6 6.29 17.03 5.59
C ARG A 6 6.40 15.60 5.12
N GLU A 7 7.61 15.03 5.16
CA GLU A 7 7.84 13.66 4.71
C GLU A 7 7.20 12.63 5.65
N PHE A 8 7.24 12.89 6.96
CA PHE A 8 6.54 12.07 7.94
C PHE A 8 5.01 12.07 7.74
N LEU A 9 4.42 13.22 7.40
CA LEU A 9 3.00 13.31 7.05
C LEU A 9 2.66 12.51 5.79
N TRP A 10 3.50 12.58 4.76
CA TRP A 10 3.31 11.77 3.55
C TRP A 10 3.44 10.28 3.81
N PHE A 11 4.42 9.88 4.62
CA PHE A 11 4.58 8.49 5.04
C PHE A 11 3.35 7.97 5.80
N THR A 12 2.84 8.77 6.75
CA THR A 12 1.62 8.42 7.49
C THR A 12 0.41 8.30 6.57
N THR A 13 0.28 9.23 5.62
CA THR A 13 -0.79 9.19 4.61
C THR A 13 -0.68 7.94 3.74
N ALA A 14 0.53 7.58 3.32
CA ALA A 14 0.77 6.37 2.53
C ALA A 14 0.40 5.10 3.30
N ILE A 15 0.69 5.02 4.60
CA ILE A 15 0.26 3.90 5.44
C ILE A 15 -1.28 3.83 5.50
N ILE A 16 -1.94 4.95 5.78
CA ILE A 16 -3.40 5.00 5.90
C ILE A 16 -4.07 4.57 4.59
N LEU A 17 -3.51 4.93 3.44
CA LEU A 17 -4.03 4.52 2.13
C LEU A 17 -3.67 3.08 1.77
N ALA A 18 -2.49 2.60 2.17
CA ALA A 18 -2.02 1.27 1.82
C ALA A 18 -2.79 0.15 2.55
N LEU A 19 -3.22 0.37 3.80
CA LEU A 19 -3.97 -0.61 4.59
C LEU A 19 -5.30 -1.05 3.93
N PRO A 20 -6.22 -0.16 3.53
CA PRO A 20 -7.45 -0.55 2.85
C PRO A 20 -7.17 -1.16 1.47
N VAL A 21 -6.13 -0.71 0.76
CA VAL A 21 -5.73 -1.31 -0.52
C VAL A 21 -5.24 -2.75 -0.33
N ALA A 22 -4.41 -3.00 0.68
CA ALA A 22 -3.92 -4.33 1.02
C ALA A 22 -5.06 -5.27 1.46
N TYR A 23 -6.01 -4.75 2.23
CA TYR A 23 -7.21 -5.49 2.63
C TYR A 23 -8.06 -5.89 1.41
N LEU A 24 -8.36 -4.93 0.53
CA LEU A 24 -9.08 -5.19 -0.72
C LEU A 24 -8.33 -6.21 -1.59
N PHE A 25 -7.00 -6.07 -1.71
CA PHE A 25 -6.15 -6.98 -2.47
C PHE A 25 -6.28 -8.43 -1.99
N ILE A 26 -6.20 -8.70 -0.69
CA ILE A 26 -6.42 -10.05 -0.16
C ILE A 26 -7.85 -10.53 -0.42
N GLY A 27 -8.84 -9.66 -0.22
CA GLY A 27 -10.23 -9.99 -0.54
C GLY A 27 -10.40 -10.44 -2.00
N TYR A 28 -9.71 -9.77 -2.94
CA TYR A 28 -9.72 -10.16 -4.35
C TYR A 28 -9.02 -11.49 -4.65
N MET A 29 -7.98 -11.84 -3.89
CA MET A 29 -7.27 -13.11 -4.05
C MET A 29 -8.12 -14.33 -3.67
N SER A 30 -9.24 -14.13 -2.97
CA SER A 30 -10.19 -15.19 -2.60
C SER A 30 -9.51 -16.40 -1.98
N LEU A 31 -8.54 -16.16 -1.08
CA LEU A 31 -7.77 -17.21 -0.43
C LEU A 31 -8.71 -18.09 0.41
N THR A 32 -8.72 -19.38 0.13
CA THR A 32 -9.48 -20.37 0.90
C THR A 32 -8.53 -21.43 1.45
N PRO A 33 -8.70 -21.85 2.71
CA PRO A 33 -7.89 -22.92 3.28
C PRO A 33 -8.09 -24.23 2.51
N ALA A 34 -7.04 -25.04 2.41
CA ALA A 34 -7.11 -26.32 1.70
C ALA A 34 -7.96 -27.38 2.44
N GLY A 35 -8.16 -27.22 3.75
CA GLY A 35 -8.98 -28.08 4.59
C GLY A 35 -10.11 -27.34 5.30
N ASN A 36 -10.79 -28.02 6.23
CA ASN A 36 -11.89 -27.43 7.01
C ASN A 36 -11.47 -26.27 7.93
N GLN A 37 -10.17 -26.17 8.25
CA GLN A 37 -9.62 -25.12 9.09
C GLN A 37 -8.30 -24.64 8.49
N SER A 38 -8.03 -23.35 8.65
CA SER A 38 -6.76 -22.75 8.23
C SER A 38 -5.63 -23.20 9.15
N THR A 39 -4.58 -23.77 8.54
CA THR A 39 -3.36 -24.14 9.24
C THR A 39 -2.56 -22.90 9.66
N ILE A 40 -1.66 -23.06 10.63
CA ILE A 40 -0.77 -21.96 11.06
C ILE A 40 0.04 -21.39 9.88
N TYR A 41 0.45 -22.27 8.95
CA TYR A 41 1.19 -21.87 7.75
C TYR A 41 0.36 -21.01 6.81
N GLU A 42 -0.91 -21.39 6.57
CA GLU A 42 -1.83 -20.61 5.71
C GLU A 42 -2.16 -19.24 6.32
N GLN A 43 -2.38 -19.16 7.64
CA GLN A 43 -2.58 -17.89 8.34
C GLN A 43 -1.35 -16.99 8.26
N THR A 44 -0.16 -17.58 8.39
CA THR A 44 1.11 -16.84 8.26
C THR A 44 1.28 -16.30 6.85
N PHE A 45 1.00 -17.13 5.83
CA PHE A 45 1.04 -16.72 4.43
C PHE A 45 0.07 -15.57 4.12
N GLU A 46 -1.17 -15.66 4.62
CA GLU A 46 -2.17 -14.58 4.43
C GLU A 46 -1.70 -13.26 5.08
N MET A 47 -1.12 -13.32 6.28
CA MET A 47 -0.55 -12.16 6.95
C MET A 47 0.65 -11.59 6.19
N GLU A 48 1.55 -12.42 5.70
CA GLU A 48 2.69 -12.00 4.86
C GLU A 48 2.21 -11.34 3.56
N LEU A 49 1.18 -11.89 2.93
CA LEU A 49 0.59 -11.31 1.73
C LEU A 49 -0.05 -9.94 2.02
N PHE A 50 -0.68 -9.76 3.19
CA PHE A 50 -1.21 -8.47 3.64
C PHE A 50 -0.10 -7.45 3.79
N MET A 51 0.97 -7.83 4.49
CA MET A 51 2.12 -6.96 4.70
C MET A 51 2.79 -6.59 3.38
N MET A 52 2.97 -7.54 2.45
CA MET A 52 3.49 -7.25 1.12
C MET A 52 2.58 -6.30 0.34
N GLY A 53 1.26 -6.52 0.36
CA GLY A 53 0.28 -5.62 -0.25
C GLY A 53 0.38 -4.20 0.33
N GLY A 54 0.56 -4.08 1.65
CA GLY A 54 0.76 -2.80 2.32
C GLY A 54 2.05 -2.10 1.88
N ILE A 55 3.17 -2.81 1.82
CA ILE A 55 4.46 -2.26 1.36
C ILE A 55 4.35 -1.79 -0.09
N ILE A 56 3.75 -2.61 -0.96
CA ILE A 56 3.52 -2.27 -2.36
C ILE A 56 2.62 -1.02 -2.46
N GLY A 57 1.55 -0.94 -1.66
CA GLY A 57 0.65 0.22 -1.60
C GLY A 57 1.37 1.51 -1.20
N ILE A 58 2.29 1.46 -0.24
CA ILE A 58 3.12 2.60 0.15
C ILE A 58 3.99 3.04 -1.03
N ILE A 59 4.70 2.10 -1.68
CA ILE A 59 5.58 2.39 -2.83
C ILE A 59 4.77 3.06 -3.96
N PHE A 60 3.61 2.50 -4.31
CA PHE A 60 2.76 3.07 -5.35
C PHE A 60 2.23 4.46 -5.00
N THR A 61 1.90 4.71 -3.74
CA THR A 61 1.49 6.05 -3.30
C THR A 61 2.58 7.09 -3.58
N TYR A 62 3.85 6.74 -3.31
CA TYR A 62 4.99 7.60 -3.59
C TYR A 62 5.27 7.77 -5.08
N ILE A 63 5.13 6.70 -5.87
CA ILE A 63 5.24 6.77 -7.33
C ILE A 63 4.15 7.72 -7.88
N MET A 64 2.90 7.56 -7.45
CA MET A 64 1.79 8.42 -7.86
C MET A 64 2.02 9.88 -7.48
N ARG A 65 2.61 10.16 -6.30
CA ARG A 65 3.02 11.51 -5.91
C ARG A 65 4.01 12.12 -6.90
N LEU A 66 5.01 11.34 -7.35
CA LEU A 66 5.97 11.80 -8.36
C LEU A 66 5.29 12.04 -9.71
N PHE A 67 4.38 11.16 -10.13
CA PHE A 67 3.60 11.32 -11.36
C PHE A 67 2.76 12.59 -11.34
N ILE A 68 1.99 12.83 -10.27
CA ILE A 68 1.16 14.04 -10.14
C ILE A 68 2.05 15.29 -10.18
N TRP A 69 3.19 15.26 -9.50
CA TRP A 69 4.13 16.38 -9.55
C TRP A 69 4.67 16.63 -10.96
N ALA A 70 5.04 15.58 -11.69
CA ALA A 70 5.52 15.68 -13.06
C ALA A 70 4.43 16.23 -14.00
N ILE A 71 3.19 15.74 -13.89
CA ILE A 71 2.04 16.21 -14.66
C ILE A 71 1.78 17.70 -14.38
N THR A 72 1.70 18.09 -13.11
CA THR A 72 1.50 19.50 -12.73
C THR A 72 2.59 20.38 -13.32
N LYS A 73 3.85 19.94 -13.27
CA LYS A 73 4.96 20.73 -13.80
C LYS A 73 4.94 20.87 -15.32
N ILE A 74 4.58 19.81 -16.04
CA ILE A 74 4.58 19.80 -17.51
C ILE A 74 3.34 20.52 -18.05
N ILE A 75 2.18 20.38 -17.42
CA ILE A 75 0.90 20.86 -17.96
C ILE A 75 0.52 22.26 -17.45
N ILE A 76 0.87 22.60 -16.21
CA ILE A 76 0.40 23.84 -15.56
C ILE A 76 1.47 24.94 -15.54
N GLU A 77 2.76 24.59 -15.56
CA GLU A 77 3.87 25.55 -15.58
C GLU A 77 4.48 25.78 -16.97
N GLU A 78 3.86 25.26 -18.03
CA GLU A 78 4.07 25.70 -19.42
C GLU A 78 3.22 26.95 -19.72
#